data_AF-A0A9D0ZBZ5-F1
#
_entry.id   AF-A0A9D0ZBZ5-F1
#
_cell.length_a   1.000
_cell.length_b   1.000
_cell.length_c   1.000
_cell.angle_alpha   90.00
_cell.angle_beta   90.00
_cell.angle_gamma   90.00
#
_symmetry.space_group_name_H-M   'P 1'
#
loop_
_entity.id
_entity.type
_entity.pdbx_description
1 polymer ?
#
loop_
_entity_poly.entity_id
_entity_poly.type
_entity_poly.pdbx_seq_one_letter_code
_entity_poly.pdbx_strand_id
1 'polypeptide(L)'
;MSARPRKGALSVRETALFAMIGVMMYAGKAVMEPLPNIHPLALFTVTVTLVYRRRALYPIYAYVLVNGLFAGFAPWWLPYLYLWTLLWGGAMLLPRAMGAKRAAAACCALCTAHGLAFGALYAPVQALMYGLSREGMLAWIIAGLPFDAVHAAGNFAMSLLVVPLTRLLTQLSRRANIPCSPPAWAEMRENRKKTGSNS
;
A
#
# COMPACT_ATOMS: atom_id res chain seq x y z
N MET A 1 -36.44 -12.66 4.84
CA MET A 1 -35.40 -13.71 4.94
C MET A 1 -34.03 -13.07 4.71
N SER A 2 -33.22 -12.92 5.76
CA SER A 2 -31.85 -12.39 5.63
C SER A 2 -30.94 -13.50 5.11
N ALA A 3 -30.46 -13.37 3.87
CA ALA A 3 -29.50 -14.28 3.30
C ALA A 3 -28.20 -14.22 4.13
N ARG A 4 -27.86 -15.31 4.81
CA ARG A 4 -26.54 -15.45 5.46
C ARG A 4 -25.48 -15.28 4.36
N PRO A 5 -24.51 -14.36 4.51
CA PRO A 5 -23.45 -14.20 3.51
C PRO A 5 -22.69 -15.52 3.36
N ARG A 6 -22.45 -15.94 2.10
CA ARG A 6 -21.64 -17.11 1.79
C ARG A 6 -20.26 -16.97 2.44
N LYS A 7 -19.74 -18.06 3.04
CA LYS A 7 -18.36 -18.11 3.55
C LYS A 7 -17.41 -17.64 2.45
N GLY A 8 -16.86 -16.43 2.58
CA GLY A 8 -15.91 -15.83 1.64
C GLY A 8 -16.40 -14.58 0.88
N ALA A 9 -17.70 -14.27 0.88
CA ALA A 9 -18.20 -13.04 0.26
C ALA A 9 -17.94 -11.82 1.16
N LEU A 10 -17.53 -10.69 0.55
CA LEU A 10 -17.42 -9.41 1.25
C LEU A 10 -18.81 -8.93 1.66
N SER A 11 -18.93 -8.40 2.87
CA SER A 11 -20.12 -7.67 3.28
C SER A 11 -20.23 -6.34 2.52
N VAL A 12 -21.45 -5.78 2.45
CA VAL A 12 -21.68 -4.46 1.83
C VAL A 12 -20.78 -3.39 2.45
N ARG A 13 -20.58 -3.43 3.77
CA ARG A 13 -19.71 -2.50 4.50
C ARG A 13 -18.25 -2.64 4.09
N GLU A 14 -17.77 -3.86 3.91
CA GLU A 14 -16.40 -4.11 3.45
C GLU A 14 -16.19 -3.64 2.01
N THR A 15 -17.14 -3.93 1.12
CA THR A 15 -17.07 -3.46 -0.26
C THR A 15 -17.04 -1.94 -0.32
N ALA A 16 -17.93 -1.27 0.42
CA ALA A 16 -17.95 0.19 0.49
C ALA A 16 -16.62 0.75 1.04
N LEU A 17 -16.09 0.17 2.12
CA LEU A 17 -14.81 0.58 2.68
C LEU A 17 -13.65 0.40 1.68
N PHE A 18 -13.54 -0.75 1.03
CA PHE A 18 -12.44 -1.03 0.10
C PHE A 18 -12.55 -0.16 -1.15
N ALA A 19 -13.76 0.11 -1.65
CA ALA A 19 -13.97 1.08 -2.71
C ALA A 19 -13.51 2.49 -2.28
N MET A 20 -13.91 2.97 -1.10
CA MET A 20 -13.48 4.26 -0.57
C MET A 20 -11.96 4.36 -0.42
N ILE A 21 -11.31 3.31 0.10
CA ILE A 21 -9.85 3.27 0.23
C ILE A 21 -9.18 3.30 -1.14
N GLY A 22 -9.67 2.54 -2.13
CA GLY A 22 -9.11 2.55 -3.48
C GLY A 22 -9.23 3.93 -4.15
N VAL A 23 -10.37 4.60 -3.99
CA VAL A 23 -10.55 5.98 -4.47
C VAL A 23 -9.65 6.95 -3.72
N MET A 24 -9.51 6.81 -2.40
CA MET A 24 -8.60 7.64 -1.61
C MET A 24 -7.13 7.46 -2.03
N MET A 25 -6.71 6.24 -2.37
CA MET A 25 -5.39 5.98 -2.94
C MET A 25 -5.19 6.74 -4.27
N TYR A 26 -6.18 6.70 -5.16
CA TYR A 26 -6.14 7.45 -6.42
C TYR A 26 -6.09 8.97 -6.18
N ALA A 27 -6.97 9.49 -5.31
CA ALA A 27 -6.99 10.91 -4.96
C ALA A 27 -5.66 11.37 -4.35
N GLY A 28 -5.08 10.55 -3.47
CA GLY A 28 -3.75 10.79 -2.90
C GLY A 28 -2.65 10.83 -3.96
N LYS A 29 -2.71 9.97 -5.00
CA LYS A 29 -1.81 10.04 -6.15
C LYS A 29 -2.04 11.34 -6.93
N ALA A 30 -3.28 11.69 -7.24
CA ALA A 30 -3.61 12.87 -8.06
C ALA A 30 -3.19 14.18 -7.39
N VAL A 31 -3.37 14.30 -6.07
CA VAL A 31 -2.94 15.49 -5.30
C VAL A 31 -1.41 15.65 -5.31
N MET A 32 -0.67 14.54 -5.37
CA MET A 32 0.78 14.54 -5.32
C MET A 32 1.44 14.57 -6.70
N GLU A 33 0.65 14.55 -7.77
CA GLU A 33 1.10 14.64 -9.16
C GLU A 33 1.98 15.88 -9.47
N PRO A 34 1.81 17.04 -8.80
CA PRO A 34 2.75 18.16 -8.95
C PRO A 34 4.17 17.87 -8.43
N LEU A 35 4.33 16.88 -7.54
CA LEU A 35 5.62 16.46 -7.03
C LEU A 35 6.18 15.32 -7.89
N PRO A 36 7.36 15.48 -8.51
CA PRO A 36 7.91 14.44 -9.37
C PRO A 36 8.18 13.19 -8.54
N ASN A 37 7.58 12.06 -8.93
CA ASN A 37 7.91 10.73 -8.40
C ASN A 37 7.65 10.55 -6.88
N ILE A 38 6.77 11.34 -6.29
CA ILE A 38 6.38 11.19 -4.88
C ILE A 38 4.90 10.81 -4.81
N HIS A 39 4.61 9.59 -4.33
CA HIS A 39 3.24 9.10 -4.23
C HIS A 39 2.96 8.43 -2.88
N PRO A 40 1.79 8.64 -2.26
CA PRO A 40 1.44 8.03 -0.98
C PRO A 40 0.99 6.56 -1.11
N LEU A 41 1.12 5.97 -2.30
CA LEU A 41 0.60 4.65 -2.63
C LEU A 41 1.28 3.53 -1.83
N ALA A 42 2.60 3.64 -1.59
CA ALA A 42 3.31 2.67 -0.77
C ALA A 42 2.83 2.69 0.69
N LEU A 43 2.64 3.89 1.25
CA LEU A 43 2.05 4.10 2.58
C LEU A 43 0.68 3.44 2.70
N PHE A 44 -0.23 3.71 1.75
CA PHE A 44 -1.57 3.12 1.78
C PHE A 44 -1.51 1.61 1.62
N THR A 45 -0.74 1.10 0.65
CA THR A 45 -0.59 -0.34 0.39
C THR A 45 -0.13 -1.08 1.64
N VAL A 46 0.93 -0.63 2.30
CA VAL A 46 1.43 -1.28 3.53
C VAL A 46 0.41 -1.17 4.66
N THR A 47 -0.19 0.02 4.86
CA THR A 47 -1.19 0.24 5.93
C THR A 47 -2.38 -0.69 5.79
N VAL A 48 -3.00 -0.76 4.62
CA VAL A 48 -4.18 -1.61 4.39
C VAL A 48 -3.81 -3.09 4.42
N THR A 49 -2.59 -3.43 4.02
CA THR A 49 -2.05 -4.80 4.12
C THR A 49 -1.88 -5.24 5.56
N LEU A 50 -1.36 -4.38 6.44
CA LEU A 50 -1.20 -4.69 7.86
C LEU A 50 -2.54 -4.92 8.57
N VAL A 51 -3.60 -4.20 8.17
CA VAL A 51 -4.94 -4.28 8.78
C VAL A 51 -5.79 -5.41 8.19
N TYR A 52 -5.90 -5.53 6.86
CA TYR A 52 -6.87 -6.41 6.19
C TYR A 52 -6.25 -7.65 5.56
N ARG A 53 -4.93 -7.75 5.56
CA ARG A 53 -4.18 -8.88 5.02
C ARG A 53 -4.58 -9.22 3.59
N ARG A 54 -5.05 -10.45 3.31
CA ARG A 54 -5.40 -10.87 1.94
C ARG A 54 -6.47 -9.97 1.31
N ARG A 55 -7.35 -9.38 2.13
CA ARG A 55 -8.40 -8.46 1.68
C ARG A 55 -7.85 -7.07 1.28
N ALA A 56 -6.58 -6.78 1.53
CA ALA A 56 -5.94 -5.55 1.06
C ALA A 56 -5.81 -5.48 -0.47
N LEU A 57 -5.87 -6.60 -1.18
CA LEU A 57 -5.82 -6.61 -2.64
C LEU A 57 -7.05 -5.91 -3.27
N TYR A 58 -8.22 -5.96 -2.61
CA TYR A 58 -9.43 -5.29 -3.11
C TYR A 58 -9.24 -3.78 -3.30
N PRO A 59 -8.85 -2.99 -2.28
CA PRO A 59 -8.62 -1.56 -2.48
C PRO A 59 -7.41 -1.25 -3.38
N ILE A 60 -6.36 -2.07 -3.36
CA ILE A 60 -5.18 -1.89 -4.24
C ILE A 60 -5.59 -1.99 -5.70
N TYR A 61 -6.33 -3.02 -6.09
CA TYR A 61 -6.77 -3.19 -7.48
C TYR A 61 -7.93 -2.27 -7.86
N ALA A 62 -8.77 -1.86 -6.90
CA ALA A 62 -9.71 -0.77 -7.13
C ALA A 62 -8.97 0.52 -7.51
N TYR A 63 -7.88 0.85 -6.81
CA TYR A 63 -7.00 1.95 -7.20
C TYR A 63 -6.42 1.76 -8.61
N VAL A 64 -5.84 0.59 -8.92
CA VAL A 64 -5.22 0.34 -10.23
C VAL A 64 -6.25 0.48 -11.36
N LEU A 65 -7.47 -0.01 -11.15
CA LEU A 65 -8.56 0.13 -12.12
C LEU A 65 -8.97 1.59 -12.29
N VAL A 66 -9.23 2.31 -11.20
CA VAL A 66 -9.59 3.74 -11.22
C VAL A 66 -8.50 4.56 -11.91
N ASN A 67 -7.24 4.29 -11.60
CA ASN A 67 -6.11 4.96 -12.23
C ASN A 67 -6.05 4.71 -13.74
N GLY A 68 -6.33 3.48 -14.21
CA GLY A 68 -6.44 3.17 -15.64
C GLY A 68 -7.65 3.83 -16.32
N LEU A 69 -8.78 3.94 -15.62
CA LEU A 69 -9.98 4.60 -16.17
C LEU A 69 -9.76 6.10 -16.40
N PHE A 70 -9.05 6.78 -15.50
CA PHE A 70 -8.81 8.22 -15.62
C PHE A 70 -7.58 8.58 -16.47
N ALA A 71 -6.49 7.79 -16.39
CA ALA A 71 -5.25 8.08 -17.11
C ALA A 71 -5.06 7.25 -18.40
N GLY A 72 -5.99 6.34 -18.70
CA GLY A 72 -5.97 5.44 -19.86
C GLY A 72 -5.24 4.12 -19.59
N PHE A 73 -5.72 3.04 -20.24
CA PHE A 73 -5.07 1.73 -20.21
C PHE A 73 -3.96 1.67 -21.27
N ALA A 74 -2.74 2.03 -20.89
CA ALA A 74 -1.57 1.97 -21.77
C ALA A 74 -0.47 1.06 -21.19
N PRO A 75 0.67 0.83 -21.88
CA PRO A 75 1.72 -0.08 -21.40
C PRO A 75 2.22 0.21 -19.98
N TRP A 76 2.18 1.48 -19.55
CA TRP A 76 2.57 1.88 -18.19
C TRP A 76 1.65 1.37 -17.08
N TRP A 77 0.42 0.97 -17.42
CA TRP A 77 -0.54 0.43 -16.48
C TRP A 77 -0.24 -1.03 -16.12
N LEU A 78 0.35 -1.81 -17.05
CA LEU A 78 0.65 -3.24 -16.83
C LEU A 78 1.61 -3.48 -15.66
N PRO A 79 2.72 -2.73 -15.49
CA PRO A 79 3.60 -2.86 -14.34
C PRO A 79 2.88 -2.70 -13.01
N TYR A 80 1.88 -1.82 -12.95
CA TYR A 80 1.20 -1.51 -11.69
C TYR A 80 0.49 -2.75 -11.12
N LEU A 81 0.03 -3.68 -11.96
CA LEU A 81 -0.59 -4.92 -11.51
C LEU A 81 0.32 -5.74 -10.59
N TYR A 82 1.60 -5.89 -10.94
CA TYR A 82 2.53 -6.66 -10.12
C TYR A 82 3.35 -5.80 -9.15
N LEU A 83 3.67 -4.54 -9.47
CA LEU A 83 4.45 -3.66 -8.59
C LEU A 83 3.79 -3.51 -7.21
N TRP A 84 2.49 -3.26 -7.19
CA TRP A 84 1.73 -3.12 -5.94
C TRP A 84 1.52 -4.47 -5.25
N THR A 85 1.42 -5.55 -6.01
CA THR A 85 1.31 -6.92 -5.48
C THR A 85 2.61 -7.36 -4.81
N LEU A 86 3.78 -7.00 -5.36
CA LEU A 86 5.07 -7.28 -4.74
C LEU A 86 5.21 -6.54 -3.41
N LEU A 87 4.80 -5.27 -3.36
CA LEU A 87 4.80 -4.51 -2.11
C LEU A 87 3.83 -5.10 -1.06
N TRP A 88 2.63 -5.48 -1.49
CA TRP A 88 1.68 -6.23 -0.67
C TRP A 88 2.30 -7.53 -0.14
N GLY A 89 3.01 -8.28 -0.98
CA GLY A 89 3.74 -9.49 -0.61
C GLY A 89 4.83 -9.22 0.42
N GLY A 90 5.64 -8.18 0.23
CA GLY A 90 6.63 -7.77 1.22
C GLY A 90 6.00 -7.40 2.57
N ALA A 91 4.88 -6.66 2.56
CA ALA A 91 4.13 -6.32 3.76
C ALA A 91 3.44 -7.53 4.41
N MET A 92 3.12 -8.59 3.64
CA MET A 92 2.66 -9.87 4.20
C MET A 92 3.72 -10.53 5.07
N LEU A 93 4.98 -10.47 4.64
CA LEU A 93 6.11 -11.15 5.27
C LEU A 93 6.64 -10.43 6.51
N LEU A 94 6.25 -9.17 6.74
CA LEU A 94 6.63 -8.45 7.95
C LEU A 94 6.20 -9.20 9.21
N PRO A 95 7.12 -9.43 10.18
CA PRO A 95 6.78 -10.09 11.43
C PRO A 95 5.68 -9.32 12.18
N ARG A 96 4.77 -10.06 12.81
CA ARG A 96 3.59 -9.47 13.47
C ARG A 96 3.77 -9.24 14.97
N ALA A 97 4.72 -9.95 15.58
CA ALA A 97 5.00 -9.91 17.02
C ALA A 97 6.01 -8.83 17.44
N MET A 98 6.41 -7.96 16.52
CA MET A 98 7.38 -6.89 16.78
C MET A 98 6.76 -5.66 17.42
N GLY A 99 7.53 -4.94 18.24
CA GLY A 99 7.10 -3.68 18.84
C GLY A 99 6.92 -2.56 17.82
N ALA A 100 6.12 -1.54 18.17
CA ALA A 100 5.73 -0.45 17.25
C ALA A 100 6.92 0.28 16.60
N LYS A 101 8.03 0.47 17.32
CA LYS A 101 9.24 1.12 16.77
C LYS A 101 9.90 0.28 15.68
N ARG A 102 10.06 -1.03 15.92
CA ARG A 102 10.58 -1.98 14.92
C ARG A 102 9.62 -2.08 13.74
N ALA A 103 8.31 -2.00 13.98
CA ALA A 103 7.29 -1.96 12.92
C ALA A 103 7.40 -0.74 12.03
N ALA A 104 7.55 0.45 12.61
CA ALA A 104 7.82 1.65 11.83
C ALA A 104 9.09 1.48 10.97
N ALA A 105 10.20 1.06 11.57
CA ALA A 105 11.46 0.89 10.85
C ALA A 105 11.37 -0.12 9.70
N ALA A 106 10.73 -1.27 9.92
CA ALA A 106 10.57 -2.28 8.87
C ALA A 106 9.62 -1.84 7.75
N CYS A 107 8.56 -1.10 8.08
CA CYS A 107 7.67 -0.52 7.06
C CYS A 107 8.42 0.54 6.24
N CYS A 108 9.24 1.38 6.89
CA CYS A 108 10.07 2.35 6.20
C CYS A 108 11.06 1.66 5.27
N ALA A 109 11.81 0.68 5.77
CA ALA A 109 12.76 -0.07 4.98
C ALA A 109 12.09 -0.74 3.76
N LEU A 110 10.92 -1.37 3.94
CA LEU A 110 10.17 -1.98 2.86
C LEU A 110 9.72 -0.96 1.80
N CYS A 111 9.13 0.16 2.22
CA CYS A 111 8.68 1.22 1.31
C CYS A 111 9.85 1.87 0.56
N THR A 112 10.96 2.14 1.24
CA THR A 112 12.19 2.70 0.64
C THR A 112 12.79 1.73 -0.36
N ALA A 113 12.92 0.44 -0.01
CA ALA A 113 13.45 -0.58 -0.91
C ALA A 113 12.58 -0.75 -2.16
N HIS A 114 11.26 -0.71 -2.00
CA HIS A 114 10.33 -0.73 -3.14
C HIS A 114 10.49 0.51 -4.05
N GLY A 115 10.69 1.69 -3.46
CA GLY A 115 10.96 2.92 -4.22
C GLY A 115 12.28 2.87 -4.98
N LEU A 116 13.36 2.38 -4.35
CA LEU A 116 14.66 2.20 -5.01
C LEU A 116 14.63 1.16 -6.13
N ALA A 117 13.80 0.13 -5.99
CA ALA A 117 13.67 -0.92 -6.98
C ALA A 117 12.63 -0.60 -8.08
N PHE A 118 11.97 0.56 -8.04
CA PHE A 118 10.79 0.81 -8.86
C PHE A 118 11.09 0.76 -10.37
N GLY A 119 12.10 1.49 -10.84
CA GLY A 119 12.54 1.49 -12.23
C GLY A 119 13.05 0.13 -12.70
N ALA A 120 13.78 -0.58 -11.83
CA ALA A 120 14.25 -1.94 -12.09
C ALA A 120 13.08 -2.94 -12.22
N LEU A 121 12.07 -2.83 -11.36
CA LEU A 121 10.87 -3.66 -11.42
C LEU A 121 10.01 -3.30 -12.64
N TYR A 122 10.08 -2.07 -13.13
CA TYR A 122 9.36 -1.62 -14.33
C TYR A 122 10.01 -2.11 -15.64
N ALA A 123 11.35 -2.27 -15.63
CA ALA A 123 12.16 -2.60 -16.80
C ALA A 123 11.71 -3.85 -17.60
N PRO A 124 11.23 -4.96 -17.00
CA PRO A 124 10.79 -6.14 -17.76
C PRO A 124 9.63 -5.88 -18.71
N VAL A 125 8.63 -5.10 -18.29
CA VAL A 125 7.52 -4.71 -19.19
C VAL A 125 8.05 -3.77 -20.26
N GLN A 126 8.98 -2.90 -19.93
CA GLN A 126 9.58 -2.00 -20.91
C GLN A 126 10.38 -2.74 -21.97
N ALA A 127 11.11 -3.77 -21.57
CA ALA A 127 11.81 -4.65 -22.50
C ALA A 127 10.85 -5.41 -23.39
N LEU A 128 9.74 -5.92 -22.84
CA LEU A 128 8.73 -6.65 -23.60
C LEU A 128 7.98 -5.75 -24.60
N MET A 129 7.59 -4.54 -24.18
CA MET A 129 6.75 -3.64 -24.99
C MET A 129 7.53 -2.91 -26.08
N TYR A 130 8.80 -2.59 -25.82
CA TYR A 130 9.64 -1.80 -26.73
C TYR A 130 10.80 -2.59 -27.33
N GLY A 131 10.87 -3.90 -27.08
CA GLY A 131 11.91 -4.78 -27.65
C GLY A 131 13.33 -4.45 -27.18
N LEU A 132 13.50 -3.99 -25.93
CA LEU A 132 14.83 -3.61 -25.43
C LEU A 132 15.76 -4.81 -25.36
N SER A 133 16.99 -4.63 -25.84
CA SER A 133 18.09 -5.56 -25.61
C SER A 133 18.48 -5.59 -24.12
N ARG A 134 19.30 -6.56 -23.71
CA ARG A 134 19.82 -6.63 -22.33
C ARG A 134 20.57 -5.35 -21.94
N GLU A 135 21.34 -4.80 -22.87
CA GLU A 135 22.05 -3.53 -22.69
C GLU A 135 21.08 -2.35 -22.57
N GLY A 136 20.04 -2.32 -23.42
CA GLY A 136 18.99 -1.29 -23.33
C GLY A 136 18.21 -1.33 -22.01
N MET A 137 17.98 -2.53 -21.47
CA MET A 137 17.38 -2.71 -20.14
C MET A 137 18.30 -2.21 -19.03
N LEU A 138 19.60 -2.49 -19.09
CA LEU A 138 20.57 -1.94 -18.12
C LEU A 138 20.66 -0.42 -18.22
N ALA A 139 20.69 0.14 -19.42
CA ALA A 139 20.70 1.58 -19.65
C ALA A 139 19.45 2.25 -19.07
N TRP A 140 18.28 1.65 -19.26
CA TRP A 140 17.03 2.10 -18.64
C TRP A 140 17.10 2.12 -17.11
N ILE A 141 17.62 1.04 -16.50
CA ILE A 141 17.76 0.95 -15.04
C ILE A 141 18.71 2.03 -14.53
N ILE A 142 19.87 2.19 -15.16
CA ILE A 142 20.87 3.19 -14.75
C ILE A 142 20.32 4.60 -14.90
N ALA A 143 19.64 4.90 -16.01
CA ALA A 143 19.00 6.19 -16.24
C ALA A 143 17.83 6.45 -15.27
N GLY A 144 17.19 5.39 -14.76
CA GLY A 144 16.11 5.45 -13.78
C GLY A 144 16.55 5.75 -12.35
N LEU A 145 17.82 5.50 -12.00
CA LEU A 145 18.31 5.60 -10.61
C LEU A 145 18.03 6.95 -9.91
N PRO A 146 18.17 8.13 -10.56
CA PRO A 146 17.82 9.40 -9.92
C PRO A 146 16.32 9.47 -9.56
N PHE A 147 15.45 8.96 -10.44
CA PHE A 147 14.00 8.93 -10.19
C PHE A 147 13.63 7.89 -9.12
N ASP A 148 14.33 6.76 -9.08
CA ASP A 148 14.19 5.74 -8.04
C ASP A 148 14.64 6.26 -6.67
N ALA A 149 15.69 7.08 -6.63
CA ALA A 149 16.13 7.75 -5.40
C ALA A 149 15.08 8.75 -4.88
N VAL A 150 14.45 9.53 -5.78
CA VAL A 150 13.34 10.43 -5.42
C VAL A 150 12.13 9.63 -4.91
N HIS A 151 11.75 8.55 -5.60
CA HIS A 151 10.69 7.63 -5.17
C HIS A 151 10.98 7.05 -3.79
N ALA A 152 12.22 6.61 -3.55
CA ALA A 152 12.65 6.04 -2.28
C ALA A 152 12.56 7.05 -1.13
N ALA A 153 13.00 8.29 -1.36
CA ALA A 153 12.90 9.36 -0.38
C ALA A 153 11.44 9.72 -0.06
N GLY A 154 10.59 9.83 -1.09
CA GLY A 154 9.15 10.05 -0.93
C GLY A 154 8.46 8.93 -0.16
N ASN A 155 8.75 7.68 -0.52
CA ASN A 155 8.24 6.49 0.16
C ASN A 155 8.70 6.43 1.61
N PHE A 156 9.96 6.74 1.89
CA PHE A 156 10.48 6.82 3.25
C PHE A 156 9.70 7.87 4.06
N ALA A 157 9.60 9.10 3.57
CA ALA A 157 8.91 10.19 4.26
C ALA A 157 7.45 9.83 4.56
N MET A 158 6.72 9.29 3.58
CA MET A 158 5.33 8.89 3.75
C MET A 158 5.18 7.69 4.70
N SER A 159 6.11 6.73 4.65
CA SER A 159 6.04 5.52 5.46
C SER A 159 6.16 5.75 6.97
N LEU A 160 6.65 6.92 7.39
CA LEU A 160 6.62 7.36 8.79
C LEU A 160 5.19 7.38 9.36
N LEU A 161 4.19 7.55 8.50
CA LEU A 161 2.77 7.57 8.87
C LEU A 161 2.12 6.17 8.93
N VAL A 162 2.82 5.09 8.56
CA VAL A 162 2.23 3.74 8.53
C VAL A 162 1.71 3.32 9.91
N VAL A 163 2.49 3.53 10.98
CA VAL A 163 2.08 3.14 12.34
C VAL A 163 0.85 3.91 12.83
N PRO A 164 0.82 5.26 12.80
CA PRO A 164 -0.38 5.99 13.22
C PRO A 164 -1.60 5.69 12.34
N LEU A 165 -1.44 5.54 11.02
CA LEU A 165 -2.57 5.21 10.13
C LEU A 165 -3.06 3.77 10.33
N THR A 166 -2.18 2.80 10.57
CA THR A 166 -2.59 1.42 10.90
C THR A 166 -3.45 1.39 12.16
N ARG A 167 -3.08 2.18 13.18
CA ARG A 167 -3.86 2.31 14.42
C ARG A 167 -5.22 2.96 14.17
N LEU A 168 -5.23 4.08 13.45
CA LEU A 168 -6.47 4.80 13.11
C LEU A 168 -7.42 3.90 12.32
N LEU A 169 -6.91 3.26 11.27
CA LEU A 169 -7.70 2.36 10.43
C LEU A 169 -8.25 1.19 11.25
N THR A 170 -7.44 0.58 12.10
CA THR A 170 -7.89 -0.47 13.04
C THR A 170 -9.05 -0.01 13.92
N GLN A 171 -8.96 1.18 14.50
CA GLN A 171 -10.01 1.74 15.34
C GLN A 171 -11.31 1.98 14.56
N LEU A 172 -11.20 2.55 13.36
CA LEU A 172 -12.35 2.80 12.49
C LEU A 172 -13.00 1.50 12.01
N SER A 173 -12.21 0.49 11.62
CA SER A 173 -12.73 -0.82 11.22
C SER A 173 -13.51 -1.47 12.35
N ARG A 174 -12.99 -1.41 13.59
CA ARG A 174 -13.69 -1.96 14.76
C ARG A 174 -15.01 -1.23 15.03
N ARG A 175 -15.02 0.11 15.00
CA ARG A 175 -16.25 0.90 15.15
C ARG A 175 -17.29 0.60 14.06
N ALA A 176 -16.84 0.33 12.85
CA ALA A 176 -17.70 -0.02 11.72
C ALA A 176 -18.14 -1.51 11.70
N ASN A 177 -17.68 -2.33 12.65
CA ASN A 177 -17.84 -3.79 12.67
C ASN A 177 -17.30 -4.48 11.40
N ILE A 178 -16.16 -4.00 10.90
CA ILE A 178 -15.47 -4.55 9.74
C ILE A 178 -14.39 -5.52 10.22
N PRO A 179 -14.38 -6.78 9.74
CA PRO A 179 -13.35 -7.74 10.09
C PRO A 179 -11.96 -7.24 9.70
N CYS A 180 -11.05 -7.20 10.68
CA CYS A 180 -9.65 -6.84 10.47
C CYS A 180 -8.75 -7.77 11.29
N SER A 181 -7.48 -7.85 10.92
CA SER A 181 -6.45 -8.65 11.58
C SER A 181 -5.18 -7.82 11.75
N PRO A 182 -5.22 -6.75 12.55
CA PRO A 182 -4.08 -5.87 12.77
C PRO A 182 -2.98 -6.57 13.59
N PRO A 183 -1.72 -6.12 13.51
CA PRO A 183 -0.65 -6.61 14.37
C PRO A 183 -0.83 -6.10 15.81
N ALA A 184 -0.28 -6.81 16.81
CA ALA A 184 -0.51 -6.54 18.24
C ALA A 184 -0.17 -5.10 18.66
N TRP A 185 0.88 -4.50 18.07
CA TRP A 185 1.29 -3.12 18.37
C TRP A 185 0.29 -2.04 17.93
N ALA A 186 -0.62 -2.38 17.01
CA ALA A 186 -1.68 -1.49 16.55
C ALA A 186 -2.84 -1.41 17.56
N GLU A 187 -2.95 -2.40 18.45
CA GLU A 187 -4.04 -2.48 19.45
C GLU A 187 -3.72 -1.71 20.74
N MET A 188 -2.43 -1.51 21.06
CA MET A 188 -1.96 -1.06 22.37
C MET A 188 -2.33 0.38 22.80
N ARG A 189 -2.94 1.23 21.95
CA ARG A 189 -3.31 2.59 22.37
C ARG A 189 -4.59 2.67 23.20
N GLU A 190 -5.43 1.64 23.20
CA GLU A 190 -6.72 1.68 23.90
C GLU A 190 -6.59 1.43 25.42
N ASN A 191 -5.61 0.61 25.84
CA ASN A 191 -5.43 0.26 27.25
C ASN A 191 -4.82 1.38 28.11
N ARG A 192 -4.01 2.29 27.54
CA ARG A 192 -3.34 3.33 28.32
C ARG A 192 -4.26 4.48 28.77
N LYS A 193 -5.44 4.64 28.13
CA LYS A 193 -6.43 5.65 28.53
C LYS A 193 -7.42 5.13 29.58
N LYS A 194 -7.63 3.81 29.68
CA LYS A 194 -8.54 3.23 30.69
C LYS A 194 -7.90 3.07 32.08
N THR A 195 -6.57 3.01 32.17
CA THR A 195 -5.84 2.86 33.44
C THR A 195 -5.37 4.17 34.08
N GLY A 196 -5.63 5.33 33.45
CA GLY A 196 -5.23 6.65 33.97
C GLY A 196 -6.39 7.53 34.45
N SER A 197 -7.58 6.97 34.64
CA SER A 197 -8.78 7.69 35.09
C SER A 197 -9.30 7.24 36.47
N ASN A 198 -8.57 6.37 37.16
CA ASN A 198 -8.90 5.86 38.51
C ASN A 198 -7.73 6.06 39.49
N SER A 199 -7.16 7.26 39.52
CA SER A 199 -6.17 7.66 40.53
C SER A 199 -6.28 9.14 40.79
#